data_AF-A0A554FQM6-F1
#
_entry.id   AF-A0A554FQM6-F1
#
_cell.length_a   1.000
_cell.length_b   1.000
_cell.length_c   1.000
_cell.angle_alpha   90.00
_cell.angle_beta   90.00
_cell.angle_gamma   90.00
#
_symmetry.space_group_name_H-M   'P 1'
#
loop_
_entity.id
_entity.type
_entity.pdbx_description
1 polymer ?
#
loop_
_entity_poly.entity_id
_entity_poly.type
_entity_poly.pdbx_seq_one_letter_code
_entity_poly.pdbx_strand_id
1 'polypeptide(L)'
;MKQDPSLILKEDVDGAPVRIGAAVMIIRTEPDDLVSERFLGRVGTVVALVFDDPPTQYPADPLIQVRVHGVGEDLFFTQELVAAPQGHLVAFGSSSSG
;
A
#
# COMPACT_ATOMS: atom_id res chain seq x y z
N MET A 1 0.72 20.12 23.34
CA MET A 1 0.70 19.93 21.87
C MET A 1 1.99 19.19 21.53
N LYS A 2 1.96 17.85 21.53
CA LYS A 2 3.00 17.08 20.84
C LYS A 2 2.58 17.14 19.38
N GLN A 3 3.37 17.82 18.56
CA GLN A 3 3.27 17.63 17.13
C GLN A 3 3.75 16.20 16.93
N ASP A 4 2.83 15.25 16.78
CA ASP A 4 3.19 13.90 16.35
C ASP A 4 3.90 14.09 15.01
N PRO A 5 5.22 13.86 14.92
CA PRO A 5 5.93 14.09 13.67
C PRO A 5 5.68 12.85 12.82
N SER A 6 4.44 12.66 12.37
CA SER A 6 4.14 11.59 11.42
C SER A 6 5.07 11.78 10.23
N LEU A 7 5.97 10.83 10.02
CA LEU A 7 6.98 10.93 8.98
C LEU A 7 6.40 10.28 7.73
N ILE A 8 6.12 11.11 6.71
CA ILE A 8 5.63 10.63 5.43
C ILE A 8 6.80 10.62 4.46
N LEU A 9 7.28 9.43 4.11
CA LEU A 9 8.33 9.21 3.12
C LEU A 9 7.69 8.80 1.80
N LYS A 10 8.06 9.51 0.73
CA LYS A 10 7.62 9.22 -0.65
C LYS A 10 8.73 8.63 -1.51
N GLU A 11 9.83 8.26 -0.87
CA GLU A 11 11.01 7.69 -1.50
C GLU A 11 11.19 6.26 -0.97
N ASP A 12 11.87 5.44 -1.76
CA ASP A 12 12.23 4.09 -1.33
C ASP A 12 13.14 4.15 -0.10
N VAL A 13 12.75 3.42 0.94
CA VAL A 13 13.51 3.31 2.19
C VAL A 13 14.25 1.98 2.19
N ASP A 14 15.56 2.02 2.36
CA ASP A 14 16.38 0.82 2.48
C ASP A 14 16.00 0.07 3.77
N GLY A 15 15.61 -1.20 3.63
CA GLY A 15 15.08 -2.02 4.73
C GLY A 15 13.55 -1.99 4.89
N ALA A 16 12.82 -1.16 4.13
CA ALA A 16 11.36 -1.22 4.14
C ALA A 16 10.85 -2.49 3.44
N PRO A 17 9.73 -3.07 3.93
CA PRO A 17 9.18 -4.30 3.39
C PRO A 17 8.57 -4.14 1.99
N VAL A 18 8.21 -2.90 1.62
CA VAL A 18 7.67 -2.56 0.29
C VAL A 18 8.40 -1.35 -0.29
N ARG A 19 8.32 -1.23 -1.62
CA ARG A 19 8.89 -0.13 -2.38
C ARG A 19 7.80 0.84 -2.85
N ILE A 20 8.16 2.12 -2.95
CA ILE A 20 7.27 3.12 -3.54
C ILE A 20 7.08 2.79 -5.03
N GLY A 21 5.84 2.85 -5.51
CA GLY A 21 5.47 2.45 -6.86
C GLY A 21 5.26 0.94 -7.05
N ALA A 22 5.48 0.11 -6.01
CA ALA A 22 5.22 -1.32 -6.10
C ALA A 22 3.71 -1.60 -6.20
N ALA A 23 3.35 -2.60 -6.99
CA ALA A 23 1.99 -3.13 -7.04
C ALA A 23 1.79 -4.13 -5.90
N VAL A 24 0.79 -3.88 -5.06
CA VAL A 24 0.45 -4.70 -3.91
C VAL A 24 -1.03 -5.06 -3.96
N MET A 25 -1.36 -6.27 -3.54
CA MET A 25 -2.74 -6.72 -3.37
C MET A 25 -3.11 -6.60 -1.89
N ILE A 26 -4.26 -5.99 -1.63
CA ILE A 26 -4.76 -5.78 -0.28
C ILE A 26 -5.52 -7.02 0.14
N ILE A 27 -5.09 -7.62 1.24
CA ILE A 27 -5.67 -8.82 1.83
C ILE A 27 -6.14 -8.52 3.25
N ARG A 28 -7.05 -9.37 3.73
CA ARG A 28 -7.42 -9.40 5.14
C ARG A 28 -6.61 -10.51 5.80
N THR A 29 -5.82 -10.17 6.81
CA THR A 29 -5.08 -11.14 7.62
C THR A 29 -5.93 -11.69 8.75
N GLU A 30 -6.68 -10.82 9.44
CA GLU A 30 -7.54 -11.17 10.57
C GLU A 30 -8.98 -10.69 10.34
N PRO A 31 -10.00 -11.41 10.84
CA PRO A 31 -11.40 -11.01 10.69
C PRO A 31 -11.73 -9.65 11.35
N ASP A 32 -10.95 -9.26 12.36
CA ASP A 32 -11.07 -7.98 13.08
C ASP A 32 -10.27 -6.83 12.43
N ASP A 33 -9.52 -7.10 11.35
CA ASP A 33 -8.78 -6.05 10.67
C ASP A 33 -9.73 -4.99 10.11
N LEU A 34 -9.40 -3.72 10.38
CA LEU A 34 -10.13 -2.53 9.97
C LEU A 34 -9.99 -2.22 8.45
N VAL A 35 -9.47 -3.17 7.67
CA VAL A 35 -9.40 -3.08 6.21
C VAL A 35 -10.81 -2.90 5.65
N SER A 36 -11.02 -1.77 4.95
CA SER A 36 -12.29 -1.53 4.29
C SER A 36 -12.53 -2.56 3.18
N GLU A 37 -13.70 -3.20 3.18
CA GLU A 37 -14.07 -4.24 2.20
C GLU A 37 -13.97 -3.78 0.74
N ARG A 38 -14.10 -2.47 0.50
CA ARG A 38 -13.93 -1.86 -0.83
C ARG A 38 -12.54 -2.09 -1.43
N PHE A 39 -11.52 -2.28 -0.61
CA PHE A 39 -10.13 -2.48 -1.03
C PHE A 39 -9.71 -3.95 -1.05
N LEU A 40 -10.43 -4.84 -0.35
CA LEU A 40 -10.08 -6.25 -0.26
C LEU A 40 -10.04 -6.93 -1.63
N GLY A 41 -8.97 -7.68 -1.88
CA GLY A 41 -8.73 -8.39 -3.14
C GLY A 41 -8.41 -7.49 -4.32
N ARG A 42 -8.22 -6.18 -4.10
CA ARG A 42 -7.83 -5.23 -5.15
C ARG A 42 -6.33 -5.04 -5.16
N VAL A 43 -5.81 -4.78 -6.36
CA VAL A 43 -4.42 -4.38 -6.57
C VAL A 43 -4.36 -2.86 -6.54
N GLY A 44 -3.46 -2.34 -5.71
CA GLY A 44 -3.13 -0.93 -5.64
C GLY A 44 -1.63 -0.70 -5.85
N THR A 45 -1.26 0.58 -5.93
CA THR A 45 0.13 1.01 -6.05
C THR A 45 0.53 1.72 -4.77
N VAL A 46 1.67 1.36 -4.20
CA VAL A 46 2.24 2.05 -3.06
C VAL A 46 2.64 3.47 -3.46
N VAL A 47 2.16 4.49 -2.77
CA VAL A 47 2.45 5.89 -3.07
C VAL A 47 3.28 6.58 -1.98
N ALA A 48 3.21 6.10 -0.73
CA ALA A 48 3.99 6.62 0.38
C ALA A 48 4.14 5.58 1.51
N LEU A 49 5.15 5.77 2.33
CA LEU A 49 5.35 5.11 3.62
C LEU A 49 5.10 6.15 4.71
N VAL A 50 4.20 5.85 5.64
CA VAL A 50 3.78 6.72 6.74
C VAL A 50 4.20 6.05 8.04
N PHE A 51 4.97 6.76 8.86
CA PHE A 51 5.34 6.32 10.20
C PHE A 51 4.63 7.23 11.19
N ASP A 52 3.64 6.70 11.91
CA ASP A 52 2.93 7.45 12.94
C ASP A 52 3.79 7.66 14.19
N ASP A 53 4.62 6.67 14.53
CA ASP A 53 5.62 6.76 15.60
C ASP A 53 7.02 6.49 15.05
N PRO A 54 7.65 7.45 14.34
CA PRO A 54 8.96 7.24 13.73
C PRO A 54 10.07 6.74 14.67
N PRO A 55 10.19 7.14 15.96
CA PRO A 55 11.28 6.63 16.81
C PRO A 55 11.17 5.13 17.12
N THR A 56 10.00 4.51 16.97
CA THR A 56 9.79 3.08 17.25
C THR A 56 9.54 2.26 15.98
N GLN A 57 8.90 2.86 14.98
CA GLN A 57 8.49 2.19 13.75
C GLN A 57 9.52 2.32 12.62
N TYR A 58 10.32 3.39 12.59
CA TYR A 58 11.29 3.57 11.51
C TYR A 58 12.51 2.67 11.70
N PRO A 59 12.99 1.97 10.65
CA PRO A 59 12.42 1.81 9.30
C PRO A 59 11.56 0.54 9.12
N ALA A 60 11.32 -0.23 10.18
CA ALA A 60 10.85 -1.61 10.09
C ALA A 60 9.31 -1.78 9.97
N ASP A 61 8.51 -0.86 10.48
CA ASP A 61 7.05 -1.00 10.57
C ASP A 61 6.28 0.25 10.05
N PRO A 62 6.44 0.62 8.76
CA PRO A 62 5.64 1.68 8.17
C PRO A 62 4.19 1.25 7.93
N LEU A 63 3.26 2.19 8.09
CA LEU A 63 1.99 2.18 7.37
C LEU A 63 2.25 2.50 5.90
N ILE A 64 1.61 1.76 5.01
CA ILE A 64 1.82 1.86 3.58
C ILE A 64 0.58 2.52 2.97
N GLN A 65 0.78 3.69 2.37
CA GLN A 65 -0.28 4.35 1.63
C GLN A 65 -0.40 3.69 0.26
N VAL A 66 -1.55 3.09 -0.01
CA VAL A 66 -1.84 2.39 -1.26
C VAL A 66 -2.95 3.10 -2.01
N ARG A 67 -2.69 3.42 -3.27
CA ARG A 67 -3.66 3.95 -4.21
C ARG A 67 -4.27 2.83 -5.04
N VAL A 68 -5.59 2.66 -4.93
CA VAL A 68 -6.36 1.72 -5.75
C VAL A 68 -7.18 2.48 -6.79
N HIS A 69 -6.95 2.16 -8.06
CA HIS A 69 -7.62 2.81 -9.17
C HIS A 69 -9.15 2.61 -9.11
N GLY A 70 -9.90 3.70 -9.18
CA GLY A 70 -11.37 3.69 -9.11
C GLY A 70 -11.96 3.52 -7.70
N VAL A 71 -11.14 3.45 -6.65
CA VAL A 71 -11.61 3.39 -5.25
C VAL A 71 -11.09 4.56 -4.43
N GLY A 72 -9.80 4.84 -4.49
CA GLY A 72 -9.17 5.91 -3.71
C GLY A 72 -7.82 5.49 -3.13
N GLU A 73 -7.39 6.22 -2.11
CA GLU A 73 -6.16 5.98 -1.36
C GLU A 73 -6.51 5.66 0.08
N ASP A 74 -5.81 4.71 0.68
CA ASP A 74 -5.95 4.37 2.09
C ASP A 74 -4.61 3.88 2.66
N LEU A 75 -4.52 3.80 3.98
CA LEU A 75 -3.34 3.33 4.72
C LEU A 75 -3.54 1.87 5.14
N PHE A 76 -2.52 1.05 4.91
CA PHE A 76 -2.54 -0.38 5.24
C PHE A 76 -1.25 -0.78 5.95
N PHE A 77 -1.32 -1.80 6.80
CA PHE A 77 -0.15 -2.42 7.38
C PHE A 77 0.57 -3.31 6.37
N THR A 78 1.87 -3.51 6.56
CA THR A 78 2.68 -4.40 5.72
C THR A 78 2.11 -5.83 5.65
N GLN A 79 1.59 -6.35 6.76
CA GLN A 79 0.99 -7.68 6.83
C GLN A 79 -0.31 -7.83 6.03
N GLU A 80 -1.04 -6.72 5.82
CA GLU A 80 -2.29 -6.67 5.04
C GLU A 80 -2.00 -6.54 3.53
N LEU A 81 -0.73 -6.46 3.15
CA LEU A 81 -0.31 -6.25 1.77
C LEU A 81 0.57 -7.42 1.31
N VAL A 82 0.18 -8.03 0.20
CA VAL A 82 1.02 -9.01 -0.48
C VAL A 82 1.52 -8.46 -1.78
N ALA A 83 2.75 -8.80 -2.16
CA ALA A 83 3.28 -8.45 -3.47
C ALA A 83 2.33 -8.98 -4.55
N ALA A 84 1.80 -8.07 -5.37
CA ALA A 84 0.99 -8.52 -6.50
C ALA A 84 1.91 -9.28 -7.46
N PRO A 85 1.49 -10.45 -7.98
CA PRO A 85 2.29 -11.16 -8.96
C PRO A 85 2.55 -10.21 -10.14
N GLN A 86 3.82 -10.06 -10.53
CA GLN A 86 4.30 -9.13 -11.57
C GLN A 86 3.81 -9.45 -12.99
N GLY A 87 2.71 -10.20 -13.15
CA GLY A 87 2.11 -10.57 -14.43
C GLY A 87 0.75 -9.91 -14.72
N HIS A 88 0.27 -8.98 -13.89
CA HIS A 88 -1.09 -8.43 -14.04
C HIS A 88 -1.17 -6.89 -14.11
N LEU A 89 -0.09 -6.22 -14.54
CA LEU A 89 -0.17 -4.85 -14.99
C LEU A 89 -0.24 -4.80 -16.53
N VAL A 90 -1.46 -4.54 -17.00
CA VAL A 90 -1.81 -3.93 -18.29
C VAL A 90 -1.70 -4.81 -19.55
N ALA A 91 -2.67 -5.71 -19.71
CA ALA A 91 -3.31 -5.90 -21.02
C ALA A 91 -4.65 -5.13 -21.06
N PHE A 92 -4.63 -3.85 -20.68
CA PHE A 92 -5.70 -2.91 -21.03
C PHE A 92 -5.28 -2.12 -22.27
N GLY A 93 -5.06 -2.85 -23.36
CA GLY A 93 -5.20 -2.33 -24.72
C GLY A 93 -6.49 -2.93 -25.26
N SER A 94 -7.50 -2.10 -25.43
CA SER A 94 -8.86 -2.48 -25.80
C SER A 94 -8.95 -3.37 -27.05
N SER A 95 -9.97 -4.22 -27.01
CA SER A 95 -10.52 -5.07 -28.06
C SER A 95 -10.78 -4.40 -29.42
N SER A 96 -10.65 -5.23 -30.47
CA SER A 96 -11.53 -5.40 -31.64
C SER A 96 -11.85 -4.23 -32.58
N SER A 97 -11.54 -4.41 -33.88
CA SER A 97 -12.49 -4.52 -35.02
C SER A 97 -11.89 -3.97 -36.33
N GLY A 98 -11.87 -4.77 -37.40
CA GLY A 98 -11.58 -4.33 -38.76
C GLY A 98 -10.70 -5.28 -39.55
#